data_AF-A0A7C0Y0U9-F1
#
_entry.id   AF-A0A7C0Y0U9-F1
#
_cell.length_a   1.000
_cell.length_b   1.000
_cell.length_c   1.000
_cell.angle_alpha   90.00
_cell.angle_beta   90.00
_cell.angle_gamma   90.00
#
_symmetry.space_group_name_H-M   'P 1'
#
loop_
_entity.id
_entity.type
_entity.pdbx_description
1 polymer ?
#
loop_
_entity_poly.entity_id
_entity_poly.type
_entity_poly.pdbx_seq_one_letter_code
_entity_poly.pdbx_strand_id
1 'polypeptide(L)'
;MNSWERVVRAMELGVPDRVPLYEMAPSPRIVAGVLGVSEGEVLVNNPRIFYDLLASGRRLDLEKFNERLVDQIMLFHEKLGLDWIRVYGTY
;
A
#
# COMPACT_ATOMS: atom_id res chain seq x y z
N MET A 1 -10.21 2.41 26.86
CA MET A 1 -10.96 3.03 25.74
C MET A 1 -11.50 1.91 24.88
N ASN A 2 -12.81 1.77 24.80
CA ASN A 2 -13.45 0.73 24.00
C ASN A 2 -13.36 1.08 22.50
N SER A 3 -13.66 0.09 21.64
CA SER A 3 -13.62 0.24 20.18
C SER A 3 -14.52 1.36 19.67
N TRP A 4 -15.65 1.60 20.34
CA TRP A 4 -16.60 2.66 20.00
C TRP A 4 -16.04 4.06 20.27
N GLU A 5 -15.45 4.27 21.45
CA GLU A 5 -14.81 5.53 21.85
C GLU A 5 -13.67 5.92 20.91
N ARG A 6 -12.94 4.94 20.37
CA ARG A 6 -11.89 5.17 19.36
C ARG A 6 -12.43 5.70 18.03
N VAL A 7 -13.57 5.18 17.58
CA VAL A 7 -14.22 5.60 16.33
C VAL A 7 -14.77 7.02 16.46
N VAL A 8 -15.47 7.31 17.56
CA VAL A 8 -16.01 8.65 17.84
C VAL A 8 -14.89 9.69 17.88
N ARG A 9 -13.78 9.39 18.56
CA ARG A 9 -12.64 10.32 18.63
C ARG A 9 -11.95 10.56 17.29
N ALA A 10 -11.93 9.58 16.40
CA ALA A 10 -11.40 9.75 15.05
C ALA A 10 -12.25 10.73 14.22
N MET A 11 -13.58 10.69 14.37
CA MET A 11 -14.51 11.59 13.67
C MET A 11 -14.53 13.02 14.24
N GLU A 12 -14.06 13.21 15.48
CA GLU A 12 -13.92 14.53 16.12
C GLU A 12 -12.64 15.28 15.72
N LEU A 13 -11.74 14.67 14.95
CA LEU A 13 -10.55 15.35 14.45
C LEU A 13 -10.96 16.41 13.41
N GLY A 14 -10.62 17.68 13.68
CA GLY A 14 -10.82 18.80 12.73
C GLY A 14 -9.91 18.76 11.48
N VAL A 15 -9.24 17.63 11.26
CA VAL A 15 -8.42 17.34 10.09
C VAL A 15 -9.13 16.20 9.35
N PRO A 16 -9.43 16.34 8.05
CA PRO A 16 -10.21 15.35 7.31
C PRO A 16 -9.68 13.93 7.52
N ASP A 17 -10.61 12.98 7.70
CA ASP A 17 -10.33 11.56 7.81
C ASP A 17 -9.37 11.16 6.68
N ARG A 18 -8.17 10.74 7.06
CA ARG A 18 -7.25 10.12 6.11
C ARG A 18 -7.86 8.76 5.76
N VAL A 19 -8.31 8.63 4.51
CA VAL A 19 -9.00 7.45 3.98
C VAL A 19 -8.22 6.18 4.39
N PRO A 20 -8.87 5.21 5.06
CA PRO A 20 -8.22 3.94 5.39
C PRO A 20 -7.77 3.23 4.10
N LEU A 21 -6.47 3.03 3.97
CA LEU A 21 -5.83 2.63 2.71
C LEU A 21 -6.04 1.17 2.30
N TYR A 22 -6.53 0.30 3.17
CA TYR A 22 -6.88 -1.06 2.77
C TYR A 22 -8.07 -1.09 1.79
N GLU A 23 -8.84 0.00 1.68
CA GLU A 23 -9.91 0.13 0.69
C GLU A 23 -9.43 0.74 -0.64
N MET A 24 -8.22 1.30 -0.66
CA MET A 24 -7.62 1.80 -1.88
C MET A 24 -6.85 0.68 -2.58
N ALA A 25 -7.46 0.10 -3.61
CA ALA A 25 -6.78 -0.76 -4.57
C ALA A 25 -6.47 0.00 -5.87
N PRO A 26 -5.58 1.03 -5.85
CA PRO A 26 -5.25 1.79 -7.05
C PRO A 26 -4.65 0.87 -8.10
N SER A 27 -5.06 1.08 -9.35
CA SER A 27 -4.47 0.37 -10.49
C SER A 27 -2.96 0.63 -10.59
N PRO A 28 -2.17 -0.30 -11.14
CA PRO A 28 -0.73 -0.10 -11.34
C PRO A 28 -0.39 1.18 -12.09
N ARG A 29 -1.25 1.61 -13.01
CA ARG A 29 -1.12 2.88 -13.74
C ARG A 29 -1.14 4.12 -12.85
N ILE A 30 -2.02 4.14 -11.86
CA ILE A 30 -2.11 5.27 -10.90
C ILE A 30 -0.85 5.28 -10.02
N VAL A 31 -0.47 4.10 -9.51
CA VAL A 31 0.74 3.95 -8.69
C VAL A 31 1.98 4.39 -9.45
N ALA A 32 2.13 3.96 -10.71
CA ALA A 32 3.22 4.37 -11.61
C ALA A 32 3.29 5.89 -11.76
N GLY A 33 2.15 6.54 -12.00
CA GLY A 33 2.07 7.99 -12.14
C GLY A 33 2.48 8.75 -10.88
N VAL A 34 2.05 8.29 -9.70
CA VAL A 34 2.44 8.90 -8.42
C VAL A 34 3.93 8.70 -8.14
N LEU A 35 4.43 7.49 -8.37
CA LEU A 35 5.82 7.15 -8.08
C LEU A 35 6.80 7.74 -9.09
N GLY A 36 6.37 8.00 -10.32
CA GLY A 36 7.23 8.46 -11.42
C GLY A 36 8.04 7.31 -12.04
N VAL A 37 7.47 6.12 -12.08
CA VAL A 37 8.07 4.89 -12.63
C VAL A 37 7.20 4.31 -13.74
N SER A 38 7.67 3.30 -14.47
CA SER A 38 6.83 2.60 -15.45
C SER A 38 5.87 1.60 -14.78
N GLU A 39 4.75 1.27 -15.42
CA GLU A 39 3.78 0.30 -14.89
C GLU A 39 4.38 -1.10 -14.65
N GLY A 40 5.41 -1.48 -15.42
CA GLY A 40 6.10 -2.76 -15.24
C GLY A 40 6.97 -2.83 -13.98
N GLU A 41 7.25 -1.69 -13.35
CA GLU A 41 8.03 -1.59 -12.11
C GLU A 41 7.15 -1.55 -10.86
N VAL A 42 5.83 -1.43 -11.04
CA VAL A 42 4.86 -1.38 -9.95
C VAL A 42 4.58 -2.78 -9.43
N LEU A 43 4.96 -3.05 -8.19
CA LEU A 43 4.69 -4.28 -7.44
C LEU A 43 3.32 -4.22 -6.74
N VAL A 44 2.93 -3.04 -6.27
CA VAL A 44 1.69 -2.83 -5.51
C VAL A 44 0.46 -3.05 -6.40
N ASN A 45 -0.48 -3.88 -5.95
CA ASN A 45 -1.73 -4.19 -6.66
C ASN A 45 -1.52 -4.63 -8.12
N ASN A 46 -0.37 -5.25 -8.43
CA ASN A 46 -0.02 -5.69 -9.77
C ASN A 46 0.07 -7.22 -9.86
N PRO A 47 -1.06 -7.93 -10.05
CA PRO A 47 -1.08 -9.39 -10.10
C PRO A 47 -0.29 -9.96 -11.28
N ARG A 48 -0.08 -9.18 -12.36
CA ARG A 48 0.68 -9.62 -13.53
C ARG A 48 2.12 -9.98 -13.17
N ILE A 49 2.78 -9.18 -12.34
CA ILE A 49 4.15 -9.46 -11.90
C ILE A 49 4.20 -10.78 -11.15
N PHE A 50 3.23 -11.06 -10.27
CA PHE A 50 3.16 -12.34 -9.58
C PHE A 50 2.97 -13.51 -10.53
N TYR A 51 2.07 -13.38 -11.53
CA TYR A 51 1.89 -14.44 -12.54
C TYR A 51 3.14 -14.65 -13.39
N ASP A 52 3.82 -13.59 -13.82
CA ASP A 52 5.06 -13.67 -14.60
C ASP A 52 6.18 -14.32 -13.77
N LEU A 53 6.27 -14.01 -12.47
CA LEU A 53 7.22 -14.64 -11.55
C LEU A 53 6.92 -16.14 -11.36
N LEU A 54 5.65 -16.51 -11.13
CA LEU A 54 5.22 -17.91 -11.02
C LEU A 54 5.54 -18.69 -12.31
N ALA A 55 5.24 -18.11 -13.47
CA ALA A 55 5.50 -18.71 -14.77
C ALA A 55 7.00 -18.85 -15.07
N SER A 56 7.84 -17.97 -14.53
CA SER A 56 9.29 -18.00 -14.77
C SER A 56 10.00 -19.22 -14.18
N GLY A 57 9.38 -19.91 -13.21
CA GLY A 57 9.98 -21.03 -12.49
C GLY A 57 11.24 -20.66 -11.68
N ARG A 58 11.57 -19.37 -11.58
CA ARG A 58 12.74 -18.89 -10.84
C ARG A 58 12.48 -18.98 -9.34
N ARG A 59 13.47 -19.46 -8.60
CA ARG A 59 13.45 -19.37 -7.14
C ARG A 59 13.55 -17.89 -6.75
N LEU A 60 12.46 -17.34 -6.25
CA LEU A 60 12.41 -15.97 -5.77
C LEU A 60 12.93 -15.90 -4.34
N ASP A 61 13.72 -14.87 -4.06
CA ASP A 61 13.97 -14.43 -2.70
C ASP A 61 12.74 -13.64 -2.22
N LEU A 62 11.86 -14.32 -1.49
CA LEU A 62 10.58 -13.75 -1.02
C LEU A 62 10.80 -12.61 -0.04
N GLU A 63 11.88 -12.65 0.74
CA GLU A 63 12.19 -11.62 1.74
C GLU A 63 12.54 -10.31 1.03
N LYS A 64 13.48 -10.34 0.09
CA LYS A 64 13.82 -9.16 -0.72
C LYS A 64 12.66 -8.66 -1.57
N PHE A 65 11.82 -9.55 -2.07
CA PHE A 65 10.64 -9.14 -2.82
C PHE A 65 9.65 -8.40 -1.92
N ASN A 66 9.41 -8.91 -0.71
CA ASN A 66 8.53 -8.28 0.27
C ASN A 66 9.08 -6.92 0.73
N GLU A 67 10.39 -6.81 0.97
CA GLU A 67 11.03 -5.52 1.29
C GLU A 67 10.75 -4.48 0.19
N ARG A 68 11.01 -4.82 -1.08
CA ARG A 68 10.74 -3.92 -2.22
C ARG A 68 9.27 -3.57 -2.37
N LEU A 69 8.37 -4.51 -2.11
CA LEU A 69 6.94 -4.27 -2.12
C LEU A 69 6.56 -3.29 -1.03
N VAL A 70 7.01 -3.52 0.21
CA VAL A 70 6.76 -2.63 1.35
C VAL A 70 7.32 -1.24 1.08
N ASP A 71 8.56 -1.10 0.61
CA ASP A 71 9.16 0.20 0.27
C ASP A 71 8.34 0.96 -0.76
N GLN A 72 7.82 0.28 -1.77
CA GLN A 72 6.99 0.91 -2.81
C GLN A 72 5.63 1.35 -2.25
N ILE A 73 5.02 0.53 -1.39
CA ILE A 73 3.82 0.92 -0.63
C ILE A 73 4.18 2.16 0.22
N MET A 74 5.32 2.16 0.94
CA MET A 74 5.79 3.26 1.79
C MET A 74 5.85 4.59 1.01
N LEU A 75 6.57 4.55 -0.10
CA LEU A 75 6.81 5.72 -0.93
C LEU A 75 5.53 6.24 -1.61
N PHE A 76 4.64 5.33 -2.05
CA PHE A 76 3.39 5.71 -2.71
C PHE A 76 2.50 6.55 -1.77
N HIS A 77 2.35 6.12 -0.52
CA HIS A 77 1.51 6.85 0.43
C HIS A 77 2.18 8.13 0.95
N GLU A 78 3.50 8.12 1.13
CA GLU A 78 4.26 9.33 1.47
C GLU A 78 4.00 10.43 0.42
N LYS A 79 4.10 10.10 -0.87
CA LYS A 79 3.83 11.04 -1.96
C LYS A 79 2.40 11.55 -2.02
N LEU A 80 1.43 10.77 -1.51
CA LEU A 80 0.03 11.19 -1.42
C LEU A 80 -0.29 11.94 -0.12
N GLY A 81 0.66 12.08 0.80
CA GLY A 81 0.44 12.71 2.11
C GLY A 81 -0.50 11.90 3.02
N LEU A 82 -0.58 10.58 2.82
CA LEU A 82 -1.50 9.71 3.55
C LEU A 82 -0.81 9.11 4.79
N ASP A 83 -1.54 9.00 5.92
CA ASP A 83 -0.99 8.38 7.14
C ASP A 83 -1.15 6.86 7.15
N TRP A 84 -0.21 6.24 7.84
CA TRP A 84 -0.06 4.80 8.01
C TRP A 84 -0.87 4.21 9.15
N ILE A 85 -1.60 5.05 9.89
CA ILE A 85 -2.13 4.73 11.23
C ILE A 85 -3.18 3.60 11.24
N ARG A 86 -3.54 3.01 10.10
CA ARG A 86 -4.58 1.95 10.02
C ARG A 86 -4.24 0.79 9.08
N VAL A 87 -2.97 0.34 9.03
CA VAL A 87 -2.66 -0.98 8.44
C VAL A 87 -2.92 -2.06 9.50
N TYR A 88 -3.87 -2.97 9.22
CA TYR A 88 -4.20 -4.06 10.14
C TYR A 88 -2.99 -4.99 10.28
N GLY A 89 -2.43 -5.11 11.50
CA GLY A 89 -1.29 -5.99 11.79
C GLY A 89 0.06 -5.30 12.04
N THR A 90 0.12 -3.96 12.11
CA THR A 90 1.35 -3.22 12.48
C THR A 90 1.43 -2.86 13.97
N TYR A 91 0.80 -3.66 14.84
CA TYR A 91 0.89 -3.55 16.31
C TYR A 91 1.53 -4.81 16.89
#